data_AF-A0A0A8LCH5-F1
#
_entry.id   AF-A0A0A8LCH5-F1
#
_cell.length_a   1.000
_cell.length_b   1.000
_cell.length_c   1.000
_cell.angle_alpha   90.00
_cell.angle_beta   90.00
_cell.angle_gamma   90.00
#
_symmetry.space_group_name_H-M   'P 1'
#
loop_
_entity.id
_entity.type
_entity.pdbx_description
1 polymer ?
#
loop_
_entity_poly.entity_id
_entity_poly.type
_entity_poly.pdbx_seq_one_letter_code
_entity_poly.pdbx_strand_id
1 'polypeptide(L)'
;MEDRWGLAVTQLQDLYKLGDVAGFESLDPKNMNFQNMNLNQLAEIQGKLESRQSVNEKMRNYTRDLVENISYILDNYPVDEELPLKQEPLSTEAPEAAVVGRSHWTSLFNPSDPIEVGSDVAYKSKKTGEWIQCICTKVSGDGLRFEVKDPEPDEFGKPGGIFKCNSKEILLIPPVNIKRSQTPNYPTNTKVLARYPETTTFYPAIVCGSKRDGTCKLRFDGEEEIDKETEVERRLVLPLPSKW
;
A
#
# COMPACT_ATOMS: atom_id res chain seq x y z
N MET A 1 -28.42 3.36 -9.76
CA MET A 1 -27.07 2.92 -9.36
C MET A 1 -27.16 1.42 -9.14
N GLU A 2 -26.35 0.61 -9.81
CA GLU A 2 -26.28 -0.83 -9.52
C GLU A 2 -25.88 -1.01 -8.04
N ASP A 3 -26.61 -1.84 -7.30
CA ASP A 3 -26.30 -2.18 -5.92
C ASP A 3 -25.07 -3.09 -5.85
N ARG A 4 -23.89 -2.50 -6.11
CA ARG A 4 -22.60 -3.19 -6.08
C ARG A 4 -22.23 -3.65 -4.67
N TRP A 5 -22.81 -3.04 -3.64
CA TRP A 5 -22.67 -3.47 -2.26
C TRP A 5 -23.40 -4.80 -2.03
N GLY A 6 -24.66 -4.90 -2.47
CA GLY A 6 -25.41 -6.16 -2.48
C GLY A 6 -24.72 -7.26 -3.28
N LEU A 7 -24.11 -6.91 -4.42
CA LEU A 7 -23.33 -7.85 -5.23
C LEU A 7 -22.08 -8.35 -4.51
N ALA A 8 -21.31 -7.45 -3.88
CA ALA A 8 -20.12 -7.82 -3.11
C ALA A 8 -20.45 -8.72 -1.91
N VAL A 9 -21.53 -8.42 -1.18
CA VAL A 9 -22.02 -9.27 -0.06
C VAL A 9 -22.43 -10.65 -0.57
N THR A 10 -23.15 -10.73 -1.69
CA THR A 10 -23.56 -12.01 -2.29
C THR A 10 -22.35 -12.84 -2.71
N GLN A 11 -21.36 -12.21 -3.36
CA GLN A 11 -20.12 -12.88 -3.78
C GLN A 11 -19.31 -13.40 -2.58
N LEU A 12 -19.26 -12.64 -1.48
CA LEU A 12 -18.62 -13.09 -0.24
C LEU A 12 -19.33 -14.30 0.38
N GLN A 13 -20.66 -14.29 0.41
CA GLN A 13 -21.45 -15.42 0.89
C GLN A 13 -21.24 -16.67 0.02
N ASP A 14 -21.19 -16.50 -1.30
CA ASP A 14 -20.96 -17.60 -2.24
C ASP A 14 -19.54 -18.15 -2.14
N LEU A 15 -18.53 -17.30 -1.93
CA LEU A 15 -17.16 -17.71 -1.62
C LEU A 15 -17.10 -18.55 -0.34
N TYR A 16 -17.79 -18.12 0.72
CA TYR A 16 -17.82 -18.85 1.99
C TYR A 16 -18.49 -20.22 1.84
N LYS A 17 -19.63 -20.28 1.12
CA LYS A 17 -20.32 -21.55 0.81
C LYS A 17 -19.45 -22.49 -0.03
N LEU A 18 -18.71 -21.96 -1.02
CA LEU A 18 -17.82 -22.76 -1.86
C LEU A 18 -16.60 -23.29 -1.09
N GLY A 19 -16.14 -22.53 -0.09
CA GLY A 19 -15.03 -22.90 0.81
C GLY A 19 -15.28 -24.20 1.55
N ASP A 20 -16.52 -24.40 2.00
CA ASP A 20 -16.95 -25.52 2.83
C ASP A 20 -17.31 -26.78 2.02
N VAL A 21 -17.59 -26.63 0.72
CA VAL A 21 -18.12 -27.72 -0.14
C VAL A 21 -17.04 -28.69 -0.65
N ALA A 22 -15.75 -28.39 -0.49
CA ALA A 22 -14.68 -29.22 -1.03
C ALA A 22 -13.75 -29.75 0.06
N GLY A 23 -14.24 -30.74 0.81
CA GLY A 23 -13.45 -31.59 1.70
C GLY A 23 -12.26 -32.23 0.96
N PHE A 24 -11.12 -31.55 1.00
CA PHE A 24 -9.85 -31.99 0.43
C PHE A 24 -9.05 -32.88 1.41
N GLU A 25 -9.61 -33.16 2.58
CA GLU A 25 -8.97 -33.96 3.64
C GLU A 25 -8.70 -35.42 3.22
N SER A 26 -9.41 -35.93 2.21
CA SER A 26 -9.25 -37.32 1.74
C SER A 26 -8.00 -37.59 0.89
N LEU A 27 -7.22 -36.56 0.56
CA LEU A 27 -5.99 -36.64 -0.25
C LEU A 27 -4.72 -36.42 0.60
N ASP A 28 -4.65 -36.99 1.80
CA ASP A 28 -3.45 -36.94 2.65
C ASP A 28 -2.32 -37.78 2.03
N PRO A 29 -1.18 -37.18 1.63
CA PRO A 29 -0.04 -37.89 1.06
C PRO A 29 0.50 -39.02 1.95
N LYS A 30 0.30 -38.94 3.27
CA LYS A 30 0.75 -39.98 4.21
C LYS A 30 -0.06 -41.27 4.11
N ASN A 31 -1.30 -41.18 3.62
CA ASN A 31 -2.23 -42.30 3.49
C ASN A 31 -2.34 -42.79 2.03
N MET A 32 -1.60 -42.19 1.09
CA MET A 32 -1.68 -42.51 -0.33
C MET A 32 -0.44 -43.25 -0.81
N ASN A 33 -0.63 -44.51 -1.23
CA ASN A 33 0.39 -45.29 -1.93
C ASN A 33 0.01 -45.47 -3.40
N PHE A 34 0.37 -44.48 -4.23
CA PHE A 34 0.10 -44.48 -5.67
C PHE A 34 0.70 -45.67 -6.42
N GLN A 35 1.77 -46.28 -5.90
CA GLN A 35 2.43 -47.42 -6.57
C GLN A 35 1.60 -48.70 -6.51
N ASN A 36 0.68 -48.80 -5.54
CA ASN A 36 -0.16 -49.99 -5.33
C ASN A 36 -1.63 -49.77 -5.75
N MET A 37 -1.94 -48.64 -6.39
CA MET A 37 -3.30 -48.32 -6.83
C MET A 37 -3.60 -48.90 -8.21
N ASN A 38 -4.82 -49.41 -8.38
CA ASN A 38 -5.32 -49.81 -9.70
C ASN A 38 -5.88 -48.61 -10.49
N LEU A 39 -6.12 -48.82 -11.78
CA LEU A 39 -6.62 -47.78 -12.71
C LEU A 39 -7.94 -47.14 -12.25
N ASN A 40 -8.85 -47.89 -11.63
CA ASN A 40 -10.13 -47.35 -11.16
C ASN A 40 -9.92 -46.43 -9.94
N GLN A 41 -9.02 -46.78 -9.03
CA GLN A 41 -8.66 -45.95 -7.88
C GLN A 41 -7.98 -44.65 -8.31
N LEU A 42 -7.11 -44.71 -9.32
CA LEU A 42 -6.48 -43.53 -9.91
C LEU A 42 -7.50 -42.62 -10.62
N ALA A 43 -8.45 -43.20 -11.36
CA ALA A 43 -9.53 -42.45 -12.00
C ALA A 43 -10.44 -41.75 -10.97
N GLU A 44 -10.71 -42.37 -9.83
CA GLU A 44 -11.48 -41.74 -8.74
C GLU A 44 -10.73 -40.54 -8.14
N ILE A 45 -9.42 -40.67 -7.92
CA ILE A 45 -8.57 -39.56 -7.44
C ILE A 45 -8.54 -38.42 -8.48
N GLN A 46 -8.40 -38.76 -9.77
CA GLN A 46 -8.44 -37.77 -10.85
C GLN A 46 -9.76 -37.00 -10.83
N GLY A 47 -10.91 -37.67 -10.73
CA GLY A 47 -12.21 -37.00 -10.67
C GLY A 47 -12.37 -36.07 -9.46
N LYS A 48 -11.81 -36.45 -8.29
CA LYS A 48 -11.78 -35.59 -7.09
C LYS A 48 -10.91 -34.34 -7.32
N LEU A 49 -9.74 -34.51 -7.96
CA LEU A 49 -8.85 -33.40 -8.29
C LEU A 49 -9.48 -32.43 -9.31
N GLU A 50 -10.11 -32.95 -10.36
CA GLU A 50 -10.82 -32.15 -11.37
C GLU A 50 -11.98 -31.36 -10.75
N SER A 51 -12.75 -32.01 -9.86
CA SER A 51 -13.82 -31.36 -9.10
C SER A 51 -13.27 -30.22 -8.22
N ARG A 52 -12.15 -30.44 -7.53
CA ARG A 52 -11.49 -29.40 -6.75
C ARG A 52 -10.96 -28.26 -7.62
N GLN A 53 -10.35 -28.59 -8.77
CA GLN A 53 -9.85 -27.60 -9.71
C GLN A 53 -11.00 -26.69 -10.18
N SER A 54 -12.16 -27.26 -10.53
CA SER A 54 -13.34 -26.50 -10.91
C SER A 54 -13.83 -25.56 -9.79
N VAL A 55 -13.84 -26.02 -8.54
CA VAL A 55 -14.20 -25.19 -7.37
C VAL A 55 -13.20 -24.05 -7.18
N ASN A 56 -11.90 -24.32 -7.26
CA ASN A 56 -10.85 -23.31 -7.13
C ASN A 56 -10.93 -22.25 -8.24
N GLU A 57 -11.25 -22.66 -9.47
CA GLU A 57 -11.43 -21.74 -10.58
C GLU A 57 -12.62 -20.82 -10.37
N LYS A 58 -13.75 -21.35 -9.88
CA LYS A 58 -14.92 -20.55 -9.49
C LYS A 58 -14.56 -19.57 -8.37
N MET A 59 -13.89 -20.02 -7.31
CA MET A 59 -13.42 -19.14 -6.22
C MET A 59 -12.54 -18.01 -6.75
N ARG A 60 -11.58 -18.33 -7.63
CA ARG A 60 -10.68 -17.33 -8.22
C ARG A 60 -11.45 -16.27 -8.99
N ASN A 61 -12.47 -16.68 -9.77
CA ASN A 61 -13.31 -15.76 -10.51
C ASN A 61 -14.15 -14.88 -9.56
N TYR A 62 -14.79 -15.46 -8.55
CA TYR A 62 -15.53 -14.69 -7.54
C TYR A 62 -14.65 -13.69 -6.79
N THR A 63 -13.44 -14.10 -6.38
CA THR A 63 -12.50 -13.19 -5.71
C THR A 63 -12.06 -12.05 -6.63
N ARG A 64 -11.78 -12.33 -7.91
CA ARG A 64 -11.46 -11.29 -8.89
C ARG A 64 -12.61 -10.29 -9.02
N ASP A 65 -13.83 -10.79 -9.23
CA ASP A 65 -14.99 -9.94 -9.46
C ASP A 65 -15.35 -9.14 -8.19
N LEU A 66 -15.16 -9.72 -7.00
CA LEU A 66 -15.29 -9.03 -5.73
C LEU A 66 -14.26 -7.90 -5.57
N VAL A 67 -13.00 -8.14 -5.92
CA VAL A 67 -11.95 -7.11 -5.91
C VAL A 67 -12.31 -5.97 -6.86
N GLU A 68 -12.83 -6.27 -8.06
CA GLU A 68 -13.29 -5.26 -9.01
C GLU A 68 -14.48 -4.47 -8.46
N ASN A 69 -15.45 -5.13 -7.84
CA ASN A 69 -16.61 -4.48 -7.23
C ASN A 69 -16.22 -3.58 -6.04
N ILE A 70 -15.35 -4.06 -5.15
CA ILE A 70 -14.85 -3.26 -4.02
C ILE A 70 -14.03 -2.08 -4.53
N SER A 71 -13.18 -2.29 -5.54
CA SER A 71 -12.41 -1.20 -6.17
C SER A 71 -13.36 -0.14 -6.74
N TYR A 72 -14.42 -0.57 -7.44
CA TYR A 72 -15.45 0.33 -7.93
C TYR A 72 -16.17 1.08 -6.80
N ILE A 73 -16.50 0.40 -5.70
CA ILE A 73 -17.14 1.04 -4.53
C ILE A 73 -16.21 2.10 -3.94
N LEU A 74 -14.94 1.77 -3.71
CA LEU A 74 -13.92 2.72 -3.25
C LEU A 74 -13.73 3.89 -4.24
N ASP A 75 -13.91 3.62 -5.53
CA ASP A 75 -13.78 4.63 -6.58
C ASP A 75 -14.97 5.59 -6.64
N ASN A 76 -16.19 5.13 -6.34
CA ASN A 76 -17.43 5.84 -6.62
C ASN A 76 -18.27 6.21 -5.38
N TYR A 77 -17.98 5.67 -4.20
CA TYR A 77 -18.61 6.06 -2.94
C TYR A 77 -17.58 6.84 -2.10
N PRO A 78 -17.70 8.17 -1.97
CA PRO A 78 -16.87 8.94 -1.06
C PRO A 78 -17.13 8.50 0.38
N VAL A 79 -16.06 8.42 1.18
CA VAL A 79 -16.14 8.20 2.63
C VAL A 79 -16.68 9.48 3.25
N ASP A 80 -18.00 9.60 3.35
CA ASP A 80 -18.63 10.63 4.18
C ASP A 80 -19.23 9.97 5.44
N GLU A 81 -18.74 10.46 6.58
CA GLU A 81 -19.20 10.31 7.97
C GLU A 81 -18.94 8.99 8.72
N GLU A 82 -18.10 9.14 9.75
CA GLU A 82 -17.81 8.22 10.84
C GLU A 82 -19.09 7.63 11.47
N LEU A 83 -19.14 6.31 11.64
CA LEU A 83 -20.07 5.69 12.58
C LEU A 83 -19.62 6.06 14.02
N PRO A 84 -20.46 6.68 14.87
CA PRO A 84 -20.01 7.20 16.15
C PRO A 84 -19.68 6.06 17.13
N LEU A 85 -18.40 5.89 17.45
CA LEU A 85 -18.00 5.20 18.67
C LEU A 85 -18.31 6.12 19.85
N LYS A 86 -19.18 5.65 20.76
CA LYS A 86 -19.51 6.36 22.00
C LYS A 86 -18.24 6.70 22.77
N GLN A 87 -17.91 7.99 22.88
CA GLN A 87 -16.97 8.53 23.86
C GLN A 87 -17.60 9.73 24.57
N GLU A 88 -17.35 9.81 25.87
CA GLU A 88 -17.89 10.75 26.85
C GLU A 88 -17.54 12.23 26.53
N PRO A 89 -18.31 13.21 27.05
CA PRO A 89 -18.31 14.55 26.52
C PRO A 89 -17.08 15.32 27.02
N LEU A 90 -16.27 15.84 26.09
CA LEU A 90 -15.34 16.91 26.39
C LEU A 90 -15.39 17.98 25.30
N SER A 91 -15.84 19.16 25.74
CA SER A 91 -15.74 20.49 25.13
C SER A 91 -16.14 20.64 23.66
N THR A 92 -17.30 21.26 23.49
CA THR A 92 -17.74 21.97 22.28
C THR A 92 -16.75 23.06 21.87
N GLU A 93 -15.92 22.77 20.88
CA GLU A 93 -15.43 23.77 19.93
C GLU A 93 -15.77 23.24 18.52
N ALA A 94 -16.34 24.12 17.69
CA ALA A 94 -16.70 23.80 16.31
C ALA A 94 -15.46 23.29 15.54
N PRO A 95 -15.59 22.36 14.57
CA PRO A 95 -14.44 21.92 13.79
C PRO A 95 -13.92 23.09 12.97
N GLU A 96 -12.82 23.70 13.43
CA GLU A 96 -11.97 24.52 12.58
C GLU A 96 -11.59 23.66 11.36
N ALA A 97 -11.78 24.20 10.15
CA ALA A 97 -11.36 23.52 8.93
C ALA A 97 -9.92 23.02 9.11
N ALA A 98 -9.73 21.70 9.08
CA ALA A 98 -8.43 21.09 9.34
C ALA A 98 -7.39 21.72 8.42
N VAL A 99 -6.38 22.36 9.00
CA VAL A 99 -5.34 23.07 8.25
C VAL A 99 -4.51 22.03 7.49
N VAL A 100 -4.72 21.95 6.17
CA VAL A 100 -3.96 21.08 5.27
C VAL A 100 -2.79 21.83 4.65
N GLY A 101 -1.66 21.15 4.53
CA GLY A 101 -0.48 21.66 3.85
C GLY A 101 -0.20 20.97 2.52
N ARG A 102 0.83 21.45 1.84
CA ARG A 102 1.29 20.88 0.56
C ARG A 102 2.82 20.92 0.43
N SER A 103 3.38 19.93 -0.26
CA SER A 103 4.77 19.97 -0.68
C SER A 103 4.96 20.97 -1.82
N HIS A 104 6.15 21.58 -1.89
CA HIS A 104 6.54 22.45 -3.00
C HIS A 104 6.77 21.64 -4.28
N TRP A 105 7.29 20.42 -4.12
CA TRP A 105 7.58 19.52 -5.22
C TRP A 105 6.28 18.83 -5.64
N THR A 106 5.90 19.06 -6.89
CA THR A 106 4.70 18.49 -7.51
C THR A 106 5.10 17.50 -8.58
N SER A 107 4.32 16.44 -8.77
CA SER A 107 4.56 15.41 -9.78
C SER A 107 3.24 14.91 -10.34
N LEU A 108 3.24 14.44 -11.59
CA LEU A 108 2.11 13.72 -12.17
C LEU A 108 1.96 12.30 -11.59
N PHE A 109 3.00 11.83 -10.90
CA PHE A 109 3.10 10.46 -10.40
C PHE A 109 2.81 10.34 -8.91
N ASN A 110 2.89 11.42 -8.15
CA ASN A 110 2.59 11.42 -6.72
C ASN A 110 1.85 12.71 -6.34
N PRO A 111 0.81 12.63 -5.50
CA PRO A 111 0.18 13.82 -4.93
C PRO A 111 1.16 14.59 -4.04
N SER A 112 1.03 15.92 -4.06
CA SER A 112 1.76 16.84 -3.17
C SER A 112 0.95 17.25 -1.95
N ASP A 113 -0.33 16.92 -1.94
CA ASP A 113 -1.35 17.39 -1.00
C ASP A 113 -2.53 16.40 -0.97
N PRO A 114 -3.30 16.37 0.13
CA PRO A 114 -3.09 17.11 1.38
C PRO A 114 -2.01 16.50 2.28
N ILE A 115 -1.20 17.34 2.93
CA ILE A 115 -0.36 16.96 4.07
C ILE A 115 -1.08 17.39 5.34
N GLU A 116 -1.50 16.43 6.14
CA GLU A 116 -2.23 16.64 7.39
C GLU A 116 -1.50 16.00 8.58
N VAL A 117 -1.95 16.33 9.80
CA VAL A 117 -1.43 15.69 11.01
C VAL A 117 -1.69 14.19 10.93
N GLY A 118 -0.64 13.38 11.13
CA GLY A 118 -0.66 11.93 10.96
C GLY A 118 -0.20 11.44 9.59
N SER A 119 -0.03 12.32 8.59
CA SER A 119 0.50 11.93 7.28
C SER A 119 1.94 11.40 7.37
N ASP A 120 2.20 10.29 6.67
CA ASP A 120 3.57 9.84 6.39
C ASP A 120 4.22 10.81 5.39
N VAL A 121 5.45 11.22 5.68
CA VAL A 121 6.20 12.16 4.83
C VAL A 121 7.66 11.77 4.74
N ALA A 122 8.29 12.05 3.61
CA ALA A 122 9.75 12.05 3.52
C ALA A 122 10.25 13.46 3.86
N TYR A 123 11.06 13.57 4.91
CA TYR A 123 11.67 14.81 5.38
C TYR A 123 13.14 14.88 5.01
N LYS A 124 13.59 16.01 4.46
CA LYS A 124 15.01 16.26 4.19
C LYS A 124 15.72 16.81 5.42
N SER A 125 16.54 15.98 6.06
CA SER A 125 17.38 16.37 7.19
C SER A 125 18.33 17.51 6.82
N LYS A 126 18.32 18.58 7.60
CA LYS A 126 19.29 19.70 7.45
C LYS A 126 20.70 19.32 7.89
N LYS A 127 20.83 18.30 8.75
CA LYS A 127 22.11 17.87 9.30
C LYS A 127 22.86 16.95 8.33
N THR A 128 22.17 15.94 7.82
CA THR A 128 22.77 14.92 6.95
C THR A 128 22.50 15.18 5.46
N GLY A 129 21.45 15.94 5.13
CA GLY A 129 21.01 16.14 3.75
C GLY A 129 20.16 14.99 3.19
N GLU A 130 20.04 13.90 3.95
CA GLU A 130 19.30 12.69 3.60
C GLU A 130 17.79 12.88 3.80
N TRP A 131 17.02 12.06 3.10
CA TRP A 131 15.58 12.01 3.21
C TRP A 131 15.19 10.85 4.13
N ILE A 132 14.41 11.12 5.18
CA ILE A 132 13.97 10.10 6.15
C ILE A 132 12.45 10.10 6.26
N GLN A 133 11.86 8.93 6.52
CA GLN A 133 10.44 8.77 6.77
C GLN A 133 10.10 9.36 8.14
N CYS A 134 9.15 10.29 8.17
CA CYS A 134 8.63 10.90 9.39
C CYS A 134 7.10 10.92 9.35
N ILE A 135 6.50 11.18 10.50
CA ILE A 135 5.06 11.44 10.64
C ILE A 135 4.86 12.94 10.88
N CYS A 136 3.95 13.56 10.14
CA CYS A 136 3.60 14.96 10.37
C CYS A 136 2.83 15.12 11.70
N THR A 137 3.34 15.95 12.61
CA THR A 137 2.71 16.21 13.92
C THR A 137 2.01 17.56 13.97
N LYS A 138 2.39 18.51 13.12
CA LYS A 138 1.76 19.83 13.07
C LYS A 138 1.87 20.45 11.68
N VAL A 139 0.80 21.11 11.26
CA VAL A 139 0.75 21.95 10.05
C VAL A 139 0.53 23.40 10.48
N SER A 140 1.33 24.31 9.93
CA SER A 140 1.17 25.75 10.14
C SER A 140 -0.07 26.26 9.42
N GLY A 141 -0.71 27.32 9.95
CA GLY A 141 -1.92 27.94 9.36
C GLY A 141 -1.77 28.39 7.90
N ASP A 142 -0.54 28.59 7.42
CA ASP A 142 -0.25 28.91 6.01
C ASP A 142 -0.15 27.68 5.09
N GLY A 143 -0.16 26.46 5.64
CA GLY A 143 -0.01 25.20 4.91
C GLY A 143 1.39 24.97 4.31
N LEU A 144 2.40 25.74 4.72
CA LEU A 144 3.75 25.72 4.12
C LEU A 144 4.87 25.33 5.08
N ARG A 145 4.56 25.20 6.37
CA ARG A 145 5.52 24.82 7.42
C ARG A 145 4.96 23.69 8.26
N PHE A 146 5.84 22.78 8.64
CA PHE A 146 5.46 21.52 9.28
C PHE A 146 6.37 21.23 10.47
N GLU A 147 5.80 20.55 11.47
CA GLU A 147 6.56 19.76 12.44
C GLU A 147 6.38 18.29 12.09
N VAL A 148 7.49 17.55 12.05
CA VAL A 148 7.53 16.14 11.72
C VAL A 148 8.32 15.40 12.79
N LYS A 149 7.94 14.15 13.07
CA LYS A 149 8.60 13.30 14.05
C LYS A 149 9.12 12.04 13.37
N ASP A 150 10.38 11.73 13.61
CA ASP A 150 10.97 10.45 13.21
C ASP A 150 10.39 9.31 14.07
N PRO A 151 9.83 8.23 13.47
CA PRO A 151 9.34 7.09 14.23
C PRO A 151 10.47 6.26 14.88
N GLU A 152 11.72 6.35 14.40
CA GLU A 152 12.82 5.59 15.00
C GLU A 152 13.27 6.19 16.34
N PRO A 153 13.45 5.36 17.39
CA PRO A 153 14.03 5.83 18.63
C PRO A 153 15.48 6.29 18.39
N ASP A 154 15.92 7.33 19.09
CA ASP A 154 17.31 7.77 19.01
C ASP A 154 18.29 6.71 19.57
N GLU A 155 19.60 6.94 19.42
CA GLU A 155 20.67 6.06 19.93
C GLU A 155 20.54 5.77 21.45
N PHE A 156 19.75 6.54 22.19
CA PHE A 156 19.52 6.41 23.63
C PHE A 156 18.13 5.87 23.98
N GLY A 157 17.36 5.39 22.98
CA GLY A 157 16.02 4.82 23.18
C GLY A 157 14.94 5.85 23.48
N LYS A 158 15.19 7.15 23.26
CA LYS A 158 14.19 8.20 23.44
C LYS A 158 13.30 8.31 22.19
N PRO A 159 12.04 8.73 22.34
CA PRO A 159 11.15 8.96 21.20
C PRO A 159 11.81 9.87 20.17
N GLY A 160 11.73 9.47 18.89
CA GLY A 160 12.48 10.05 17.79
C GLY A 160 12.37 11.57 17.66
N GLY A 161 13.40 12.16 17.03
CA GLY A 161 13.59 13.60 16.93
C GLY A 161 12.40 14.31 16.29
N ILE A 162 12.02 15.46 16.85
CA ILE A 162 11.04 16.38 16.26
C ILE A 162 11.79 17.42 15.43
N PHE A 163 11.41 17.56 14.17
CA PHE A 163 12.03 18.46 13.22
C PHE A 163 11.03 19.48 12.66
N LYS A 164 11.52 20.69 12.40
CA LYS A 164 10.78 21.76 11.75
C LYS A 164 11.24 21.90 10.31
N CYS A 165 10.30 21.84 9.37
CA CYS A 165 10.60 21.91 7.95
C CYS A 165 9.61 22.79 7.17
N ASN A 166 10.01 23.21 5.98
CA ASN A 166 9.16 23.95 5.05
C ASN A 166 8.71 23.04 3.89
N SER A 167 7.82 23.56 3.04
CA SER A 167 7.30 22.82 1.87
C SER A 167 8.35 22.30 0.88
N LYS A 168 9.59 22.83 0.86
CA LYS A 168 10.69 22.31 0.00
C LYS A 168 11.46 21.16 0.63
N GLU A 169 11.27 20.92 1.93
CA GLU A 169 12.00 19.94 2.74
C GLU A 169 11.12 18.73 3.10
N ILE A 170 9.94 18.62 2.48
CA ILE A 170 8.93 17.61 2.77
C ILE A 170 8.32 17.10 1.46
N LEU A 171 8.07 15.80 1.40
CA LEU A 171 7.29 15.14 0.36
C LEU A 171 6.22 14.28 1.01
N LEU A 172 4.99 14.34 0.50
CA LEU A 172 3.93 13.45 0.93
C LEU A 172 4.27 12.00 0.52
N ILE A 173 4.22 11.07 1.47
CA ILE A 173 4.18 9.65 1.16
C ILE A 173 2.70 9.28 1.03
N PRO A 174 2.24 8.84 -0.15
CA PRO A 174 0.84 8.49 -0.36
C PRO A 174 0.33 7.48 0.67
N PRO A 175 -0.88 7.62 1.23
CA PRO A 175 -1.40 6.66 2.22
C PRO A 175 -1.56 5.26 1.61
N VAL A 176 -1.57 4.25 2.47
CA VAL A 176 -1.59 2.83 2.04
C VAL A 176 -2.83 2.49 1.19
N ASN A 177 -3.94 3.16 1.44
CA ASN A 177 -5.21 2.97 0.72
C ASN A 177 -5.37 3.87 -0.52
N ILE A 178 -4.32 4.56 -0.97
CA ILE A 178 -4.42 5.46 -2.13
C ILE A 178 -4.76 4.68 -3.41
N LYS A 179 -5.58 5.27 -4.27
CA LYS A 179 -5.94 4.68 -5.57
C LYS A 179 -4.73 4.64 -6.50
N ARG A 180 -4.58 3.54 -7.28
CA ARG A 180 -3.50 3.41 -8.28
C ARG A 180 -3.53 4.51 -9.34
N SER A 181 -4.70 5.07 -9.63
CA SER A 181 -4.86 6.20 -10.56
C SER A 181 -4.18 7.47 -10.06
N GLN A 182 -4.01 7.63 -8.74
CA GLN A 182 -3.33 8.77 -8.11
C GLN A 182 -1.83 8.52 -7.92
N THR A 183 -1.38 7.27 -8.06
CA THR A 183 0.03 6.87 -8.01
C THR A 183 0.43 6.05 -9.24
N PRO A 184 0.28 6.60 -10.47
CA PRO A 184 0.59 5.87 -11.69
C PRO A 184 2.05 5.42 -11.71
N ASN A 185 2.35 4.32 -12.41
CA ASN A 185 3.71 3.79 -12.49
C ASN A 185 4.66 4.81 -13.12
N TYR A 186 5.84 4.94 -12.54
CA TYR A 186 6.92 5.71 -13.15
C TYR A 186 7.43 5.01 -14.42
N PRO A 187 7.71 5.75 -15.50
CA PRO A 187 8.40 5.18 -16.66
C PRO A 187 9.77 4.63 -16.30
N THR A 188 10.23 3.61 -17.02
CA THR A 188 11.62 3.15 -16.95
C THR A 188 12.59 4.30 -17.22
N ASN A 189 13.76 4.26 -16.58
CA ASN A 189 14.80 5.28 -16.57
C ASN A 189 14.43 6.60 -15.86
N THR A 190 13.28 6.68 -15.19
CA THR A 190 12.95 7.85 -14.37
C THR A 190 13.80 7.87 -13.10
N LYS A 191 14.38 9.03 -12.77
CA LYS A 191 15.04 9.26 -11.48
C LYS A 191 14.00 9.52 -10.40
N VAL A 192 14.09 8.77 -9.31
CA VAL A 192 13.15 8.79 -8.19
C VAL A 192 13.91 8.83 -6.87
N LEU A 193 13.18 9.14 -5.81
CA LEU A 193 13.64 9.02 -4.43
C LEU A 193 12.86 7.88 -3.78
N ALA A 194 13.52 6.83 -3.32
CA ALA A 194 12.83 5.62 -2.84
C ALA A 194 13.35 5.15 -1.49
N ARG A 195 12.45 4.61 -0.65
CA ARG A 195 12.84 4.04 0.65
C ARG A 195 13.60 2.74 0.43
N TYR A 196 14.78 2.61 1.01
CA TYR A 196 15.52 1.35 0.95
C TYR A 196 14.79 0.27 1.79
N PRO A 197 14.72 -0.99 1.34
CA PRO A 197 14.04 -2.04 2.10
C PRO A 197 14.56 -2.15 3.54
N GLU A 198 13.66 -2.43 4.47
CA GLU A 198 13.96 -2.55 5.91
C GLU A 198 14.58 -1.31 6.57
N THR A 199 14.51 -0.13 5.93
CA THR A 199 14.98 1.14 6.49
C THR A 199 13.89 2.20 6.51
N THR A 200 14.16 3.32 7.18
CA THR A 200 13.35 4.55 7.15
C THR A 200 13.94 5.62 6.22
N THR A 201 15.05 5.32 5.53
CA THR A 201 15.77 6.31 4.72
C THR A 201 15.48 6.16 3.23
N PHE A 202 15.38 7.30 2.56
CA PHE A 202 15.15 7.40 1.14
C PHE A 202 16.41 7.79 0.40
N TYR A 203 16.71 7.05 -0.67
CA TYR A 203 17.88 7.26 -1.51
C TYR A 203 17.48 7.47 -2.97
N PRO A 204 18.28 8.22 -3.75
CA PRO A 204 18.10 8.32 -5.19
C PRO A 204 18.20 6.96 -5.87
N ALA A 205 17.31 6.73 -6.84
CA ALA A 205 17.31 5.51 -7.63
C ALA A 205 16.81 5.78 -9.05
N ILE A 206 17.05 4.81 -9.94
CA ILE A 206 16.52 4.77 -11.29
C ILE A 206 15.50 3.64 -11.40
N VAL A 207 14.36 3.93 -12.01
CA VAL A 207 13.31 2.92 -12.27
C VAL A 207 13.75 1.99 -13.40
N CYS A 208 13.93 0.71 -13.12
CA CYS A 208 14.18 -0.33 -14.11
C CYS A 208 12.87 -0.84 -14.74
N GLY A 209 11.80 -0.89 -13.95
CA GLY A 209 10.47 -1.26 -14.42
C GLY A 209 9.44 -1.36 -13.30
N SER A 210 8.26 -1.87 -13.63
CA SER A 210 7.18 -2.09 -12.66
C SER A 210 6.51 -3.45 -12.89
N LYS A 211 6.14 -4.13 -11.81
CA LYS A 211 5.35 -5.36 -11.84
C LYS A 211 3.86 -5.06 -12.04
N ARG A 212 3.08 -6.10 -12.34
CA ARG A 212 1.61 -6.01 -12.55
C ARG A 212 0.85 -5.57 -11.29
N ASP A 213 1.40 -5.86 -10.11
CA ASP A 213 0.85 -5.44 -8.81
C ASP A 213 1.16 -3.97 -8.46
N GLY A 214 2.05 -3.32 -9.22
CA GLY A 214 2.52 -1.95 -9.00
C GLY A 214 3.91 -1.86 -8.38
N THR A 215 4.50 -2.95 -7.90
CA THR A 215 5.84 -2.96 -7.29
C THR A 215 6.89 -2.42 -8.27
N CYS A 216 7.71 -1.47 -7.82
CA CYS A 216 8.77 -0.86 -8.61
C CYS A 216 10.04 -1.69 -8.50
N LYS A 217 10.69 -1.96 -9.64
CA LYS A 217 12.07 -2.46 -9.70
C LYS A 217 13.00 -1.29 -9.86
N LEU A 218 13.90 -1.09 -8.92
CA LEU A 218 14.77 0.07 -8.84
C LEU A 218 16.24 -0.34 -8.81
N ARG A 219 17.09 0.54 -9.30
CA ARG A 219 18.54 0.49 -9.08
C ARG A 219 18.94 1.72 -8.29
N PHE A 220 19.46 1.52 -7.09
CA PHE A 220 19.86 2.62 -6.21
C PHE A 220 21.21 3.21 -6.63
N ASP A 221 21.34 4.53 -6.51
CA ASP A 221 22.62 5.21 -6.72
C ASP A 221 23.60 4.79 -5.59
N GLY A 222 24.81 4.33 -5.96
CA GLY A 222 25.85 3.94 -4.99
C GLY A 222 25.82 2.47 -4.54
N GLU A 223 24.98 1.62 -5.13
CA GLU A 223 25.09 0.16 -4.96
C GLU A 223 26.44 -0.36 -5.52
N GLU A 224 27.12 -1.20 -4.73
CA GLU A 224 28.42 -1.81 -5.11
C GLU A 224 28.26 -2.79 -6.29
N GLU A 225 27.10 -3.45 -6.37
CA GLU A 225 26.72 -4.32 -7.47
C GLU A 225 25.99 -3.51 -8.56
N ILE A 226 26.68 -3.29 -9.68
CA ILE A 226 26.25 -2.42 -10.81
C ILE A 226 24.84 -2.74 -11.34
N ASP A 227 24.39 -3.99 -11.22
CA ASP A 227 23.11 -4.48 -11.74
C ASP A 227 22.15 -4.99 -10.66
N LYS A 228 22.39 -4.67 -9.38
CA LYS A 228 21.45 -5.04 -8.32
C LYS A 228 20.13 -4.30 -8.49
N GLU A 229 19.07 -5.08 -8.71
CA GLU A 229 17.69 -4.60 -8.74
C GLU A 229 17.03 -4.86 -7.39
N THR A 230 16.40 -3.82 -6.87
CA THR A 230 15.70 -3.85 -5.59
C THR A 230 14.22 -3.57 -5.82
N GLU A 231 13.36 -4.39 -5.22
CA GLU A 231 11.91 -4.22 -5.31
C GLU A 231 11.40 -3.33 -4.18
N VAL A 232 10.64 -2.30 -4.54
CA VAL A 232 10.09 -1.31 -3.60
C VAL A 232 8.62 -1.07 -3.91
N GLU A 233 7.79 -1.02 -2.87
CA GLU A 233 6.36 -0.69 -3.03
C GLU A 233 6.17 0.67 -3.69
N ARG A 234 5.20 0.79 -4.61
CA ARG A 234 4.96 2.02 -5.37
C ARG A 234 4.79 3.27 -4.50
N ARG A 235 4.10 3.14 -3.36
CA ARG A 235 3.87 4.21 -2.38
C ARG A 235 5.18 4.80 -1.85
N LEU A 236 6.22 3.97 -1.71
CA LEU A 236 7.51 4.34 -1.15
C LEU A 236 8.49 4.86 -2.22
N VAL A 237 8.01 5.07 -3.45
CA VAL A 237 8.74 5.68 -4.55
C VAL A 237 8.17 7.08 -4.82
N LEU A 238 8.99 8.09 -4.57
CA LEU A 238 8.64 9.50 -4.57
C LEU A 238 9.37 10.23 -5.71
N PRO A 239 8.85 11.39 -6.16
CA PRO A 239 9.57 12.21 -7.13
C PRO A 239 10.89 12.69 -6.53
N LEU A 240 11.99 12.59 -7.28
CA LEU A 240 13.28 13.12 -6.87
C LEU A 240 13.27 14.66 -6.95
N PRO A 241 13.48 15.39 -5.85
CA PRO A 241 13.54 16.85 -5.91
C PRO A 241 14.77 17.33 -6.66
N SER A 242 14.59 17.87 -7.86
CA SER A 242 15.63 18.48 -8.68
C SER A 242 15.36 19.97 -8.86
N LYS A 243 16.41 20.80 -8.78
CA LYS A 243 16.33 22.17 -9.31
C LYS A 243 16.19 22.05 -10.84
N TRP A 244 15.09 22.56 -11.39
CA TRP A 244 14.97 22.79 -12.82
C TRP A 244 15.97 23.86 -13.27
#